data_AF-A0A1C0YP47-F1
#
_entry.id   AF-A0A1C0YP47-F1
#
_cell.length_a   1.000
_cell.length_b   1.000
_cell.length_c   1.000
_cell.angle_alpha   90.00
_cell.angle_beta   90.00
_cell.angle_gamma   90.00
#
_symmetry.space_group_name_H-M   'P 1'
#
loop_
_entity.id
_entity.type
_entity.pdbx_description
1 polymer ?
#
loop_
_entity_poly.entity_id
_entity_poly.type
_entity_poly.pdbx_seq_one_letter_code
_entity_poly.pdbx_strand_id
1 'polypeptide(L)'
;MFFGHVAHGIIEETIMMILRHNEVPDVTTLIERARRKLNDAYIQSKNEAAWAAKPSRSTMLYDMYYNGNLNREEVAIYQERLHIIFENFLNSYTVQQLRQNREFIDLQQAEEFRTIKLNDITVYLVMDILYKDRRTDQWVIVDWKTGKSTADDRQQLALYAYYVHKTLRVPLEQIEVRNEYLLENRYVNTQLDDIDLDVFMHLYSDSVRLMKSFQADILTNEPVELEDFACTQFINRCEKCNYKQMCRKL
;
A
#
# COMPACT_ATOMS: atom_id res chain seq x y z
N MET A 1 -7.31 4.26 -2.96
CA MET A 1 -7.55 5.22 -4.06
C MET A 1 -6.76 4.78 -5.27
N PHE A 2 -7.37 4.75 -6.48
CA PHE A 2 -6.75 4.17 -7.68
C PHE A 2 -5.44 4.86 -8.10
N PHE A 3 -5.31 6.16 -7.85
CA PHE A 3 -4.09 6.93 -8.07
C PHE A 3 -2.85 6.30 -7.43
N GLY A 4 -2.92 5.97 -6.13
CA GLY A 4 -1.81 5.36 -5.41
C GLY A 4 -1.42 4.02 -6.02
N HIS A 5 -2.40 3.18 -6.35
CA HIS A 5 -2.16 1.89 -7.00
C HIS A 5 -1.39 2.03 -8.34
N VAL A 6 -1.76 3.01 -9.17
CA VAL A 6 -1.02 3.29 -10.42
C VAL A 6 0.41 3.73 -10.14
N ALA A 7 0.62 4.60 -9.14
CA ALA A 7 1.94 5.08 -8.77
C ALA A 7 2.84 3.96 -8.24
N HIS A 8 2.36 3.12 -7.32
CA HIS A 8 3.09 1.96 -6.79
C HIS A 8 3.49 0.99 -7.90
N GLY A 9 2.57 0.63 -8.81
CA GLY A 9 2.92 -0.26 -9.93
C GLY A 9 3.99 0.32 -10.86
N ILE A 10 4.04 1.65 -11.05
CA ILE A 10 5.10 2.27 -11.85
C ILE A 10 6.43 2.32 -11.09
N ILE A 11 6.39 2.57 -9.78
CA ILE A 11 7.56 2.52 -8.90
C ILE A 11 8.18 1.13 -8.93
N GLU A 12 7.39 0.08 -8.74
CA GLU A 12 7.83 -1.31 -8.83
C GLU A 12 8.50 -1.62 -10.17
N GLU A 13 7.80 -1.35 -11.28
CA GLU A 13 8.30 -1.55 -12.65
C GLU A 13 9.65 -0.83 -12.83
N THR A 14 9.81 0.38 -12.25
CA THR A 14 11.04 1.18 -12.35
C THR A 14 12.16 0.62 -11.48
N ILE A 15 11.89 0.20 -10.24
CA ILE A 15 12.90 -0.43 -9.37
C ILE A 15 13.44 -1.70 -10.02
N MET A 16 12.57 -2.51 -10.61
CA MET A 16 12.98 -3.70 -11.36
C MET A 16 13.89 -3.37 -12.54
N MET A 17 13.60 -2.30 -13.29
CA MET A 17 14.47 -1.82 -14.37
C MET A 17 15.85 -1.38 -13.85
N ILE A 18 15.89 -0.65 -12.74
CA ILE A 18 17.14 -0.20 -12.12
C ILE A 18 17.99 -1.39 -11.68
N LEU A 19 17.39 -2.36 -11.00
CA LEU A 19 18.11 -3.50 -10.44
C LEU A 19 18.57 -4.50 -11.52
N ARG A 20 17.74 -4.76 -12.54
CA ARG A 20 18.04 -5.77 -13.57
C ARG A 20 18.82 -5.23 -14.76
N HIS A 21 18.58 -3.98 -15.16
CA HIS A 21 19.08 -3.41 -16.40
C HIS A 21 19.96 -2.18 -16.20
N ASN A 22 20.06 -1.66 -14.98
CA ASN A 22 20.74 -0.38 -14.69
C ASN A 22 20.17 0.79 -15.50
N GLU A 23 18.88 0.73 -15.81
CA GLU A 23 18.18 1.77 -16.56
C GLU A 23 17.32 2.59 -15.61
N VAL A 24 17.43 3.92 -15.73
CA VAL A 24 16.60 4.87 -14.99
C VAL A 24 15.82 5.67 -16.02
N PRO A 25 14.50 5.47 -16.15
CA PRO A 25 13.66 6.29 -17.01
C PRO A 25 13.62 7.73 -16.49
N ASP A 26 13.40 8.68 -17.39
CA ASP A 26 13.16 10.07 -16.99
C ASP A 26 11.76 10.25 -16.38
N VAL A 27 11.58 11.35 -15.65
CA VAL A 27 10.31 11.66 -14.95
C VAL A 27 9.12 11.80 -15.91
N THR A 28 9.34 12.30 -17.14
CA THR A 28 8.30 12.47 -18.15
C THR A 28 7.76 11.12 -18.58
N THR A 29 8.65 10.16 -18.82
CA THR A 29 8.29 8.78 -19.16
C THR A 29 7.40 8.14 -18.08
N LEU A 30 7.72 8.34 -16.79
CA LEU A 30 6.92 7.82 -15.68
C LEU A 30 5.52 8.46 -15.63
N ILE A 31 5.46 9.79 -15.78
CA ILE A 31 4.20 10.54 -15.80
C ILE A 31 3.30 10.09 -16.96
N GLU A 32 3.86 9.90 -18.15
CA GLU A 32 3.10 9.46 -19.32
C GLU A 32 2.53 8.04 -19.16
N ARG A 33 3.29 7.13 -18.54
CA ARG A 33 2.78 5.78 -18.18
C ARG A 33 1.63 5.88 -17.19
N ALA A 34 1.76 6.71 -16.14
CA ALA A 34 0.72 6.90 -15.16
C ALA A 34 -0.55 7.49 -15.77
N ARG A 35 -0.40 8.54 -16.60
CA ARG A 35 -1.52 9.19 -17.30
C ARG A 35 -2.26 8.21 -18.19
N ARG A 36 -1.55 7.33 -18.93
CA ARG A 36 -2.18 6.27 -19.72
C ARG A 36 -3.04 5.35 -18.85
N LYS A 37 -2.47 4.78 -17.77
CA LYS A 37 -3.21 3.89 -16.85
C LYS A 37 -4.44 4.58 -16.23
N LEU A 38 -4.32 5.85 -15.85
CA LEU A 38 -5.43 6.64 -15.30
C LEU A 38 -6.52 6.94 -16.35
N ASN A 39 -6.13 7.30 -17.57
CA ASN A 39 -7.06 7.54 -18.66
C ASN A 39 -7.82 6.27 -19.06
N ASP A 40 -7.13 5.13 -19.09
CA ASP A 40 -7.74 3.83 -19.37
C ASP A 40 -8.78 3.48 -18.31
N ALA A 41 -8.47 3.69 -17.02
CA ALA A 41 -9.42 3.50 -15.93
C ALA A 41 -10.64 4.42 -16.04
N TYR A 42 -10.44 5.69 -16.43
CA TYR A 42 -11.55 6.60 -16.71
C TYR A 42 -12.44 6.12 -17.85
N ILE A 43 -11.85 5.66 -18.97
CA ILE A 43 -12.59 5.11 -20.11
C ILE A 43 -13.39 3.87 -19.70
N GLN A 44 -12.77 2.94 -18.96
CA GLN A 44 -13.43 1.74 -18.45
C GLN A 44 -14.61 2.09 -17.53
N SER A 45 -14.43 3.10 -16.67
CA SER A 45 -15.46 3.55 -15.72
C SER A 45 -16.69 4.18 -16.38
N LYS A 46 -16.65 4.53 -17.68
CA LYS A 46 -17.83 5.02 -18.41
C LYS A 46 -18.85 3.93 -18.72
N ASN A 47 -18.48 2.66 -18.61
CA ASN A 47 -19.36 1.53 -18.88
C ASN A 47 -19.60 0.71 -17.61
N GLU A 48 -20.50 1.19 -16.77
CA GLU A 48 -20.87 0.53 -15.51
C GLU A 48 -21.42 -0.88 -15.74
N ALA A 49 -22.22 -1.10 -16.79
CA ALA A 49 -22.78 -2.42 -17.10
C ALA A 49 -21.69 -3.46 -17.41
N ALA A 50 -20.66 -3.07 -18.19
CA ALA A 50 -19.53 -3.94 -18.46
C ALA A 50 -18.72 -4.25 -17.19
N TRP A 51 -18.54 -3.25 -16.32
CA TRP A 51 -17.89 -3.45 -15.03
C TRP A 51 -18.71 -4.36 -14.11
N ALA A 52 -20.01 -4.14 -13.97
CA ALA A 52 -20.89 -4.97 -13.14
C ALA A 52 -20.91 -6.43 -13.60
N ALA A 53 -20.78 -6.67 -14.92
CA ALA A 53 -20.68 -8.03 -15.45
C ALA A 53 -19.34 -8.72 -15.12
N LYS A 54 -18.22 -7.97 -15.03
CA LYS A 54 -16.88 -8.51 -14.77
C LYS A 54 -16.04 -7.54 -13.89
N PRO A 55 -16.39 -7.35 -12.61
CA PRO A 55 -15.79 -6.30 -11.78
C PRO A 55 -14.31 -6.51 -11.48
N SER A 56 -13.81 -7.74 -11.60
CA SER A 56 -12.38 -8.08 -11.47
C SER A 56 -11.55 -7.81 -12.73
N ARG A 57 -12.18 -7.43 -13.85
CA ARG A 57 -11.52 -7.26 -15.16
C ARG A 57 -11.54 -5.82 -15.67
N SER A 58 -12.24 -4.92 -15.00
CA SER A 58 -12.26 -3.50 -15.35
C SER A 58 -12.24 -2.64 -14.10
N THR A 59 -11.68 -1.45 -14.24
CA THR A 59 -11.62 -0.47 -13.17
C THR A 59 -12.90 0.35 -13.14
N MET A 60 -13.44 0.57 -11.94
CA MET A 60 -14.51 1.53 -11.69
C MET A 60 -14.01 2.57 -10.68
N LEU A 61 -13.87 3.81 -11.12
CA LEU A 61 -13.47 4.92 -10.26
C LEU A 61 -14.65 5.32 -9.34
N TYR A 62 -14.35 5.59 -8.08
CA TYR A 62 -15.35 5.95 -7.07
C TYR A 62 -16.27 7.10 -7.53
N ASP A 63 -15.69 8.19 -8.02
CA ASP A 63 -16.47 9.36 -8.45
C ASP A 63 -17.30 9.07 -9.70
N MET A 64 -16.82 8.18 -10.58
CA MET A 64 -17.61 7.74 -11.73
C MET A 64 -18.82 6.92 -11.27
N TYR A 65 -18.64 6.03 -10.30
CA TYR A 65 -19.71 5.19 -9.76
C TYR A 65 -20.77 6.00 -8.98
N TYR A 66 -20.33 6.88 -8.08
CA TYR A 66 -21.24 7.58 -7.17
C TYR A 66 -21.70 8.96 -7.67
N ASN A 67 -20.90 9.64 -8.50
CA ASN A 67 -21.18 11.01 -8.96
C ASN A 67 -21.39 11.09 -10.49
N GLY A 68 -21.10 10.02 -11.23
CA GLY A 68 -21.22 9.96 -12.70
C GLY A 68 -20.14 10.75 -13.46
N ASN A 69 -19.26 11.47 -12.78
CA ASN A 69 -18.18 12.24 -13.37
C ASN A 69 -17.00 12.39 -12.41
N LEU A 70 -15.84 12.76 -12.95
CA LEU A 70 -14.68 13.14 -12.15
C LEU A 70 -14.76 14.61 -11.74
N ASN A 71 -14.37 14.89 -10.50
CA ASN A 71 -14.15 16.26 -10.05
C ASN A 71 -12.91 16.86 -10.74
N ARG A 72 -13.12 17.94 -11.51
CA ARG A 72 -12.05 18.59 -12.28
C ARG A 72 -10.93 19.17 -11.40
N GLU A 73 -11.27 19.68 -10.23
CA GLU A 73 -10.29 20.23 -9.29
C GLU A 73 -9.41 19.11 -8.72
N GLU A 74 -10.02 18.00 -8.28
CA GLU A 74 -9.26 16.84 -7.80
C GLU A 74 -8.39 16.24 -8.90
N VAL A 75 -8.88 16.17 -10.15
CA VAL A 75 -8.08 15.72 -11.30
C VAL A 75 -6.84 16.61 -11.50
N ALA A 76 -7.00 17.93 -11.46
CA ALA A 76 -5.87 18.86 -11.60
C ALA A 76 -4.84 18.66 -10.47
N ILE A 77 -5.30 18.50 -9.22
CA ILE A 77 -4.44 18.21 -8.06
C ILE A 77 -3.67 16.90 -8.27
N TYR A 78 -4.31 15.82 -8.72
CA TYR A 78 -3.60 14.56 -8.97
C TYR A 78 -2.62 14.66 -10.12
N GLN A 79 -2.92 15.43 -11.17
CA GLN A 79 -1.98 15.65 -12.27
C GLN A 79 -0.71 16.36 -11.82
N GLU A 80 -0.81 17.36 -10.94
CA GLU A 80 0.34 18.03 -10.33
C GLU A 80 1.10 17.07 -9.41
N ARG A 81 0.39 16.30 -8.58
CA ARG A 81 1.01 15.31 -7.68
C ARG A 81 1.82 14.24 -8.41
N LEU A 82 1.42 13.81 -9.62
CA LEU A 82 2.20 12.84 -10.39
C LEU A 82 3.63 13.34 -10.62
N HIS A 83 3.78 14.63 -10.95
CA HIS A 83 5.08 15.21 -11.20
C HIS A 83 5.95 15.18 -9.94
N ILE A 84 5.42 15.71 -8.84
CA ILE A 84 6.10 15.76 -7.55
C ILE A 84 6.51 14.36 -7.09
N ILE A 85 5.58 13.39 -7.14
CA ILE A 85 5.83 12.04 -6.64
C ILE A 85 6.92 11.35 -7.45
N PHE A 86 6.87 11.39 -8.78
CA PHE A 86 7.87 10.70 -9.59
C PHE A 86 9.23 11.39 -9.60
N GLU A 87 9.24 12.73 -9.55
CA GLU A 87 10.49 13.47 -9.38
C GLU A 87 11.16 13.14 -8.05
N ASN A 88 10.41 13.19 -6.95
CA ASN A 88 10.94 12.87 -5.63
C ASN A 88 11.28 11.38 -5.49
N PHE A 89 10.53 10.49 -6.15
CA PHE A 89 10.85 9.06 -6.20
C PHE A 89 12.20 8.81 -6.86
N LEU A 90 12.46 9.37 -8.04
CA LEU A 90 13.75 9.19 -8.73
C LEU A 90 14.92 9.81 -7.95
N ASN A 91 14.65 10.85 -7.16
CA ASN A 91 15.62 11.50 -6.28
C ASN A 91 15.67 10.92 -4.86
N SER A 92 14.85 9.90 -4.58
CA SER A 92 14.69 9.36 -3.25
C SER A 92 15.94 8.66 -2.74
N TYR A 93 16.08 8.58 -1.41
CA TYR A 93 17.24 7.97 -0.77
C TYR A 93 17.46 6.54 -1.28
N THR A 94 16.40 5.73 -1.32
CA THR A 94 16.47 4.35 -1.80
C THR A 94 16.91 4.29 -3.26
N VAL A 95 16.32 5.09 -4.17
CA VAL A 95 16.73 5.06 -5.59
C VAL A 95 18.20 5.46 -5.75
N GLN A 96 18.67 6.48 -5.02
CA GLN A 96 20.08 6.86 -5.07
C GLN A 96 20.98 5.74 -4.52
N GLN A 97 20.60 5.09 -3.42
CA GLN A 97 21.33 3.96 -2.85
C GLN A 97 21.41 2.77 -3.83
N LEU A 98 20.28 2.41 -4.46
CA LEU A 98 20.22 1.33 -5.43
C LEU A 98 21.09 1.61 -6.66
N ARG A 99 21.19 2.88 -7.09
CA ARG A 99 22.04 3.28 -8.22
C ARG A 99 23.53 3.27 -7.87
N GLN A 100 23.88 3.71 -6.67
CA GLN A 100 25.27 3.89 -6.25
C GLN A 100 25.92 2.59 -5.74
N ASN A 101 25.15 1.72 -5.08
CA ASN A 101 25.66 0.56 -4.37
C ASN A 101 25.06 -0.76 -4.88
N ARG A 102 24.58 -0.80 -6.14
CA ARG A 102 23.79 -1.90 -6.70
C ARG A 102 24.43 -3.27 -6.48
N GLU A 103 25.74 -3.37 -6.61
CA GLU A 103 26.55 -4.59 -6.45
C GLU A 103 26.50 -5.17 -5.04
N PHE A 104 26.14 -4.36 -4.05
CA PHE A 104 25.97 -4.77 -2.65
C PHE A 104 24.52 -4.99 -2.27
N ILE A 105 23.56 -4.66 -3.14
CA ILE A 105 22.14 -4.84 -2.88
C ILE A 105 21.71 -6.22 -3.38
N ASP A 106 21.19 -7.02 -2.45
CA ASP A 106 20.59 -8.31 -2.72
C ASP A 106 19.07 -8.22 -2.58
N LEU A 107 18.36 -8.04 -3.70
CA LEU A 107 16.90 -7.94 -3.69
C LEU A 107 16.29 -9.27 -3.27
N GLN A 108 15.51 -9.26 -2.20
CA GLN A 108 14.86 -10.45 -1.66
C GLN A 108 13.43 -10.57 -2.14
N GLN A 109 12.66 -9.48 -2.09
CA GLN A 109 11.23 -9.44 -2.44
C GLN A 109 10.87 -8.05 -2.98
N ALA A 110 9.89 -7.97 -3.88
CA ALA A 110 9.36 -6.70 -4.37
C ALA A 110 7.92 -6.86 -4.87
N GLU A 111 6.97 -6.18 -4.22
CA GLU A 111 5.52 -6.23 -4.51
C GLU A 111 4.94 -7.66 -4.59
N GLU A 112 5.56 -8.61 -3.89
CA GLU A 112 5.10 -9.99 -3.85
C GLU A 112 4.10 -10.21 -2.72
N PHE A 113 2.97 -10.84 -3.03
CA PHE A 113 2.01 -11.30 -2.02
C PHE A 113 2.67 -12.33 -1.10
N ARG A 114 2.74 -12.00 0.19
CA ARG A 114 3.22 -12.88 1.24
C ARG A 114 2.12 -13.19 2.23
N THR A 115 2.30 -14.31 2.90
CA THR A 115 1.44 -14.70 4.01
C THR A 115 2.28 -15.04 5.22
N ILE A 116 1.75 -14.71 6.39
CA ILE A 116 2.24 -15.20 7.67
C ILE A 116 1.06 -15.69 8.48
N LYS A 117 1.24 -16.84 9.14
CA LYS A 117 0.24 -17.37 10.05
C LYS A 117 0.50 -16.79 11.44
N LEU A 118 -0.40 -15.95 11.92
CA LEU A 118 -0.41 -15.45 13.30
C LEU A 118 -1.51 -16.18 14.05
N ASN A 119 -1.14 -17.03 15.01
CA ASN A 119 -2.06 -17.96 15.66
C ASN A 119 -2.78 -18.82 14.59
N ASP A 120 -4.11 -18.73 14.49
CA ASP A 120 -4.92 -19.45 13.51
C ASP A 120 -5.38 -18.60 12.32
N ILE A 121 -4.80 -17.41 12.14
CA ILE A 121 -5.22 -16.46 11.12
C ILE A 121 -4.07 -16.23 10.15
N THR A 122 -4.39 -16.38 8.86
CA THR A 122 -3.50 -16.03 7.77
C THR A 122 -3.56 -14.54 7.52
N VAL A 123 -2.45 -13.85 7.76
CA VAL A 123 -2.29 -12.43 7.44
C VAL A 123 -1.58 -12.32 6.10
N TYR A 124 -2.15 -11.51 5.21
CA TYR A 124 -1.58 -11.19 3.90
C TYR A 124 -0.86 -9.85 4.00
N LEU A 125 0.33 -9.76 3.42
CA LEU A 125 1.11 -8.54 3.36
C LEU A 125 1.84 -8.43 2.02
N VAL A 126 2.07 -7.19 1.60
CA VAL A 126 2.84 -6.83 0.41
C VAL A 126 3.76 -5.69 0.84
N MET A 127 5.06 -5.84 0.63
CA MET A 127 6.04 -4.78 0.83
C MET A 127 6.46 -4.28 -0.54
N ASP A 128 6.64 -2.97 -0.71
CA ASP A 128 7.06 -2.45 -2.01
C ASP A 128 8.39 -3.05 -2.42
N ILE A 129 9.41 -2.98 -1.55
CA ILE A 129 10.63 -3.80 -1.66
C ILE A 129 11.20 -4.24 -0.31
N LEU A 130 11.90 -5.38 -0.34
CA LEU A 130 12.79 -5.88 0.70
C LEU A 130 14.12 -6.26 0.06
N TYR A 131 15.21 -5.69 0.55
CA TYR A 131 16.56 -6.07 0.11
C TYR A 131 17.52 -6.20 1.29
N LYS A 132 18.62 -6.92 1.07
CA LYS A 132 19.74 -6.97 2.00
C LYS A 132 20.89 -6.10 1.48
N ASP A 133 21.34 -5.14 2.28
CA ASP A 133 22.56 -4.37 2.01
C ASP A 133 23.76 -5.14 2.57
N ARG A 134 24.57 -5.71 1.67
CA ARG A 134 25.73 -6.54 2.04
C ARG A 134 26.88 -5.74 2.66
N ARG A 135 26.88 -4.40 2.57
CA ARG A 135 27.89 -3.56 3.21
C ARG A 135 27.64 -3.39 4.70
N THR A 136 26.38 -3.28 5.09
CA THR A 136 25.96 -3.03 6.47
C THR A 136 25.40 -4.28 7.16
N ASP A 137 25.18 -5.36 6.39
CA ASP A 137 24.47 -6.58 6.80
C ASP A 137 23.03 -6.31 7.28
N GLN A 138 22.43 -5.20 6.81
CA GLN A 138 21.07 -4.80 7.15
C GLN A 138 20.06 -5.28 6.12
N TRP A 139 18.89 -5.68 6.61
CA TRP A 139 17.71 -5.95 5.81
C TRP A 139 16.82 -4.72 5.82
N VAL A 140 16.61 -4.14 4.64
CA VAL A 140 15.87 -2.90 4.49
C VAL A 140 14.55 -3.18 3.81
N ILE A 141 13.47 -2.91 4.53
CA ILE A 141 12.11 -2.83 3.99
C ILE A 141 11.88 -1.39 3.55
N VAL A 142 11.43 -1.16 2.33
CA VAL A 142 11.06 0.18 1.85
C VAL A 142 9.58 0.18 1.52
N ASP A 143 8.90 1.24 1.97
CA ASP A 143 7.49 1.50 1.74
C ASP A 143 7.36 2.97 1.29
N TRP A 144 7.03 3.17 0.01
CA TRP A 144 6.82 4.48 -0.57
C TRP A 144 5.41 4.96 -0.27
N LYS A 145 5.28 6.16 0.30
CA LYS A 145 3.98 6.78 0.56
C LYS A 145 3.71 7.86 -0.48
N THR A 146 2.62 7.69 -1.24
CA THR A 146 2.12 8.68 -2.20
C THR A 146 1.17 9.71 -1.57
N GLY A 147 0.87 9.57 -0.28
CA GLY A 147 -0.04 10.41 0.50
C GLY A 147 0.63 11.04 1.72
N LYS A 148 -0.17 11.66 2.59
CA LYS A 148 0.31 12.18 3.88
C LYS A 148 0.59 11.04 4.85
N SER A 149 1.55 11.24 5.75
CA SER A 149 1.82 10.33 6.87
C SER A 149 0.61 10.17 7.80
N THR A 150 0.44 8.97 8.34
CA THR A 150 -0.62 8.63 9.30
C THR A 150 -0.09 7.79 10.46
N ALA A 151 -0.77 7.79 11.61
CA ALA A 151 -0.38 6.96 12.76
C ALA A 151 -0.49 5.45 12.46
N ASP A 152 -1.37 5.06 11.54
CA ASP A 152 -1.57 3.67 11.10
C ASP A 152 -0.34 3.10 10.39
N ASP A 153 0.55 3.98 9.88
CA ASP A 153 1.79 3.58 9.21
C ASP A 153 2.64 2.70 10.13
N ARG A 154 2.77 3.05 11.42
CA ARG A 154 3.65 2.32 12.37
C ARG A 154 3.22 0.87 12.60
N GLN A 155 1.91 0.58 12.64
CA GLN A 155 1.40 -0.78 12.80
C GLN A 155 1.71 -1.64 11.56
N GLN A 156 1.60 -1.05 10.37
CA GLN A 156 1.98 -1.70 9.12
C GLN A 156 3.48 -2.03 9.09
N LEU A 157 4.34 -1.12 9.56
CA LEU A 157 5.78 -1.38 9.65
C LEU A 157 6.10 -2.53 10.60
N ALA A 158 5.42 -2.57 11.75
CA ALA A 158 5.59 -3.64 12.73
C ALA A 158 5.22 -5.01 12.15
N LEU A 159 4.15 -5.11 11.36
CA LEU A 159 3.81 -6.33 10.64
C LEU A 159 4.92 -6.75 9.65
N TYR A 160 5.51 -5.81 8.91
CA TYR A 160 6.58 -6.12 7.96
C TYR A 160 7.85 -6.62 8.66
N ALA A 161 8.29 -5.90 9.70
CA ALA A 161 9.45 -6.34 10.48
C ALA A 161 9.20 -7.66 11.19
N TYR A 162 8.00 -7.87 11.75
CA TYR A 162 7.58 -9.15 12.32
C TYR A 162 7.68 -10.27 11.29
N TYR A 163 7.19 -10.05 10.07
CA TYR A 163 7.27 -11.02 8.98
C TYR A 163 8.72 -11.39 8.66
N VAL A 164 9.59 -10.40 8.43
CA VAL A 164 11.01 -10.64 8.12
C VAL A 164 11.70 -11.36 9.27
N HIS A 165 11.47 -10.91 10.50
CA HIS A 165 12.04 -11.51 11.70
C HIS A 165 11.63 -12.98 11.88
N LYS A 166 10.32 -13.29 11.81
CA LYS A 166 9.83 -14.66 12.06
C LYS A 166 10.05 -15.60 10.87
N THR A 167 9.89 -15.10 9.66
CA THR A 167 9.90 -15.96 8.45
C THR A 167 11.32 -16.14 7.92
N LEU A 168 12.10 -15.05 7.86
CA LEU A 168 13.46 -15.07 7.33
C LEU A 168 14.52 -15.22 8.43
N ARG A 169 14.10 -15.27 9.70
CA ARG A 169 14.96 -15.46 10.89
C ARG A 169 16.04 -14.40 11.03
N VAL A 170 15.70 -13.16 10.67
CA VAL A 170 16.57 -12.00 10.77
C VAL A 170 16.38 -11.35 12.15
N PRO A 171 17.45 -11.08 12.92
CA PRO A 171 17.35 -10.32 14.18
C PRO A 171 16.76 -8.93 13.96
N LEU A 172 15.98 -8.41 14.92
CA LEU A 172 15.32 -7.10 14.77
C LEU A 172 16.33 -5.96 14.63
N GLU A 173 17.49 -6.07 15.29
CA GLU A 173 18.58 -5.10 15.17
C GLU A 173 19.19 -5.04 13.76
N GLN A 174 18.92 -6.04 12.92
CA GLN A 174 19.33 -6.09 11.51
C GLN A 174 18.20 -5.71 10.54
N ILE A 175 17.05 -5.26 11.03
CA ILE A 175 15.90 -4.87 10.20
C ILE A 175 15.70 -3.35 10.30
N GLU A 176 15.82 -2.68 9.16
CA GLU A 176 15.47 -1.28 8.99
C GLU A 176 14.17 -1.19 8.18
N VAL A 177 13.18 -0.47 8.71
CA VAL A 177 11.97 -0.14 7.95
C VAL A 177 12.03 1.32 7.53
N ARG A 178 11.99 1.58 6.23
CA ARG A 178 12.08 2.91 5.65
C ARG A 178 10.77 3.30 4.98
N ASN A 179 10.13 4.34 5.50
CA ASN A 179 9.06 5.02 4.77
C ASN A 179 9.62 6.17 3.97
N GLU A 180 9.27 6.25 2.69
CA GLU A 180 9.63 7.38 1.84
C GLU A 180 8.37 8.14 1.42
N TYR A 181 8.16 9.32 2.02
CA TYR A 181 7.03 10.20 1.77
C TYR A 181 7.29 11.05 0.53
N LEU A 182 6.82 10.57 -0.62
CA LEU A 182 7.16 11.13 -1.93
C LEU A 182 6.61 12.54 -2.14
N LEU A 183 5.46 12.90 -1.54
CA LEU A 183 4.95 14.27 -1.61
C LEU A 183 5.75 15.26 -0.75
N GLU A 184 6.44 14.78 0.28
CA GLU A 184 7.19 15.60 1.24
C GLU A 184 8.70 15.61 0.93
N ASN A 185 9.14 14.82 -0.06
CA ASN A 185 10.55 14.55 -0.34
C ASN A 185 11.37 14.20 0.92
N ARG A 186 10.82 13.30 1.73
CA ARG A 186 11.38 12.95 3.05
C ARG A 186 11.28 11.45 3.26
N TYR A 187 12.28 10.89 3.94
CA TYR A 187 12.20 9.52 4.43
C TYR A 187 12.35 9.46 5.95
N VAL A 188 11.84 8.38 6.54
CA VAL A 188 12.00 8.04 7.94
C VAL A 188 12.45 6.59 8.03
N ASN A 189 13.60 6.39 8.68
CA ASN A 189 14.03 5.07 9.07
C ASN A 189 13.52 4.78 10.48
N THR A 190 12.84 3.64 10.62
CA THR A 190 12.33 3.13 11.88
C THR A 190 13.01 1.81 12.14
N GLN A 191 13.70 1.74 13.27
CA GLN A 191 14.12 0.48 13.85
C GLN A 191 13.07 0.07 14.88
N LEU A 192 12.64 -1.18 14.81
CA LEU A 192 11.63 -1.73 15.71
C LEU A 192 12.31 -2.66 16.70
N ASP A 193 11.80 -2.67 17.92
CA ASP A 193 12.26 -3.56 18.98
C ASP A 193 11.18 -4.57 19.40
N ASP A 194 11.49 -5.40 20.40
CA ASP A 194 10.53 -6.38 20.93
C ASP A 194 9.27 -5.71 21.52
N ILE A 195 9.39 -4.50 22.08
CA ILE A 195 8.26 -3.76 22.65
C ILE A 195 7.30 -3.34 21.54
N ASP A 196 7.82 -2.83 20.43
CA ASP A 196 7.02 -2.48 19.26
C ASP A 196 6.26 -3.72 18.71
N LEU A 197 6.90 -4.89 18.69
CA LEU A 197 6.26 -6.13 18.27
C LEU A 197 5.18 -6.59 19.25
N ASP A 198 5.41 -6.48 20.56
CA ASP A 198 4.42 -6.82 21.58
C ASP A 198 3.19 -5.91 21.47
N VAL A 199 3.39 -4.60 21.30
CA VAL A 199 2.30 -3.64 21.08
C VAL A 199 1.52 -3.99 19.82
N PHE A 200 2.20 -4.32 18.72
CA PHE A 200 1.56 -4.79 17.51
C PHE A 200 0.73 -6.06 17.75
N MET A 201 1.27 -7.06 18.46
CA MET A 201 0.57 -8.32 18.75
C MET A 201 -0.67 -8.11 19.62
N HIS A 202 -0.63 -7.18 20.57
CA HIS A 202 -1.80 -6.79 21.35
C HIS A 202 -2.90 -6.16 20.49
N LEU A 203 -2.55 -5.15 19.69
CA LEU A 203 -3.48 -4.47 18.78
C LEU A 203 -4.08 -5.44 17.75
N TYR A 204 -3.24 -6.32 17.21
CA TYR A 204 -3.66 -7.39 16.31
C TYR A 204 -4.69 -8.31 16.98
N SER A 205 -4.41 -8.78 18.19
CA SER A 205 -5.29 -9.69 18.93
C SER A 205 -6.65 -9.06 19.24
N ASP A 206 -6.66 -7.78 19.60
CA ASP A 206 -7.90 -7.06 19.89
C ASP A 206 -8.72 -6.77 18.63
N SER A 207 -8.07 -6.41 17.52
CA SER A 207 -8.71 -6.28 16.21
C SER A 207 -9.35 -7.59 15.76
N VAL A 208 -8.63 -8.71 15.89
CA VAL A 208 -9.14 -10.05 15.58
C VAL A 208 -10.36 -10.39 16.46
N ARG A 209 -10.28 -10.13 17.76
CA ARG A 209 -11.38 -10.40 18.69
C ARG A 209 -12.64 -9.62 18.31
N LEU A 210 -12.47 -8.34 17.96
CA LEU A 210 -13.55 -7.49 17.49
C LEU A 210 -14.15 -8.00 16.17
N MET A 211 -13.32 -8.39 15.19
CA MET A 211 -13.84 -8.97 13.95
C MET A 211 -14.63 -10.26 14.21
N LYS A 212 -14.16 -11.12 15.12
CA LYS A 212 -14.86 -12.36 15.50
C LYS A 212 -16.16 -12.11 16.26
N SER A 213 -16.34 -10.98 16.95
CA SER A 213 -17.62 -10.66 17.58
C SER A 213 -18.75 -10.36 16.59
N PHE A 214 -18.41 -10.12 15.31
CA PHE A 214 -19.37 -9.98 14.21
C PHE A 214 -19.63 -11.31 13.48
N GLN A 215 -19.26 -12.45 14.06
CA GLN A 215 -19.59 -13.78 13.55
C GLN A 215 -20.70 -14.39 14.39
N ALA A 216 -21.84 -14.69 13.76
CA ALA A 216 -22.91 -15.49 14.38
C ALA A 216 -22.43 -16.93 14.63
N ASP A 217 -21.60 -17.47 13.73
CA ASP A 217 -20.89 -18.74 13.90
C ASP A 217 -19.42 -18.60 13.44
N ILE A 218 -18.51 -18.79 14.38
CA ILE A 218 -17.05 -18.70 14.18
C ILE A 218 -16.52 -19.85 13.30
N LEU A 219 -17.13 -21.04 13.36
CA LEU A 219 -16.65 -22.22 12.64
C LEU A 219 -16.97 -22.16 11.14
N THR A 220 -18.13 -21.61 10.79
CA THR A 220 -18.58 -21.44 9.40
C THR A 220 -18.23 -20.06 8.82
N ASN A 221 -17.73 -19.15 9.65
CA ASN A 221 -17.52 -17.73 9.31
C ASN A 221 -18.82 -17.05 8.85
N GLU A 222 -19.94 -17.41 9.47
CA GLU A 222 -21.23 -16.79 9.24
C GLU A 222 -21.29 -15.43 9.96
N PRO A 223 -21.55 -14.32 9.25
CA PRO A 223 -21.62 -13.01 9.87
C PRO A 223 -22.92 -12.85 10.69
N VAL A 224 -22.93 -11.90 11.62
CA VAL A 224 -24.17 -11.36 12.21
C VAL A 224 -24.99 -10.61 11.16
N GLU A 225 -26.21 -10.19 11.52
CA GLU A 225 -27.07 -9.41 10.62
C GLU A 225 -26.43 -8.05 10.30
N LEU A 226 -26.80 -7.46 9.15
CA LEU A 226 -26.18 -6.22 8.69
C LEU A 226 -26.37 -5.09 9.71
N GLU A 227 -27.52 -5.06 10.39
CA GLU A 227 -27.92 -4.06 11.38
C GLU A 227 -27.06 -4.11 12.66
N ASP A 228 -26.38 -5.22 12.92
CA ASP A 228 -25.48 -5.38 14.06
C ASP A 228 -24.11 -4.72 13.80
N PHE A 229 -23.78 -4.39 12.54
CA PHE A 229 -22.56 -3.67 12.20
C PHE A 229 -22.72 -2.17 12.49
N ALA A 230 -22.05 -1.70 13.55
CA ALA A 230 -22.11 -0.30 13.94
C ALA A 230 -21.63 0.65 12.83
N CYS A 231 -22.51 1.58 12.44
CA CYS A 231 -22.15 2.68 11.57
C CYS A 231 -21.15 3.63 12.24
N THR A 232 -20.21 4.16 11.47
CA THR A 232 -19.29 5.18 11.98
C THR A 232 -20.02 6.49 12.30
N GLN A 233 -19.64 7.15 13.38
CA GLN A 233 -20.15 8.48 13.75
C GLN A 233 -19.41 9.62 13.02
N PHE A 234 -18.31 9.29 12.33
CA PHE A 234 -17.48 10.27 11.62
C PHE A 234 -18.00 10.51 10.20
N ILE A 235 -18.89 11.49 10.05
CA ILE A 235 -19.58 11.81 8.78
C ILE A 235 -18.61 12.05 7.62
N ASN A 236 -17.45 12.67 7.88
CA ASN A 236 -16.41 12.91 6.88
C ASN A 236 -15.85 11.60 6.27
N ARG A 237 -15.82 10.50 7.03
CA ARG A 237 -15.40 9.19 6.51
C ARG A 237 -16.44 8.60 5.56
N CYS A 238 -17.72 8.93 5.75
CA CYS A 238 -18.82 8.42 4.92
C CYS A 238 -18.79 8.97 3.48
N GLU A 239 -18.25 10.18 3.27
CA GLU A 239 -18.24 10.84 1.96
C GLU A 239 -17.44 10.07 0.91
N LYS A 240 -16.35 9.42 1.33
CA LYS A 240 -15.41 8.66 0.49
C LYS A 240 -15.40 7.16 0.82
N CYS A 241 -16.41 6.67 1.54
CA CYS A 241 -16.49 5.26 1.95
C CYS A 241 -16.91 4.37 0.78
N ASN A 242 -16.11 3.33 0.48
CA ASN A 242 -16.44 2.37 -0.57
C ASN A 242 -17.74 1.58 -0.30
N TYR A 243 -18.11 1.43 0.97
CA TYR A 243 -19.29 0.69 1.42
C TYR A 243 -20.54 1.56 1.56
N LYS A 244 -20.49 2.82 1.11
CA LYS A 244 -21.56 3.81 1.25
C LYS A 244 -22.91 3.32 0.73
N GLN A 245 -22.94 2.58 -0.39
CA GLN A 245 -24.19 2.04 -0.92
C GLN A 245 -24.82 0.99 0.00
N MET A 246 -24.02 0.13 0.66
CA MET A 246 -24.54 -0.85 1.62
C MET A 246 -24.96 -0.17 2.92
N CYS A 247 -24.15 0.77 3.41
CA CYS A 247 -24.44 1.54 4.62
C CYS A 247 -25.72 2.39 4.51
N ARG A 248 -26.09 2.85 3.30
CA ARG A 248 -27.36 3.57 3.05
C ARG A 248 -28.61 2.68 3.07
N LYS A 249 -28.43 1.35 3.06
CA LYS A 249 -29.53 0.38 3.13
C LYS A 249 -29.86 -0.03 4.57
N LEU A 250 -28.97 0.30 5.50
CA LEU A 250 -29.19 0.30 6.95
C LEU A 250 -30.00 1.55 7.34
#